data_AF-A0A7V9ASP5-F1
#
_entry.id   AF-A0A7V9ASP5-F1
#
_cell.length_a   1.000
_cell.length_b   1.000
_cell.length_c   1.000
_cell.angle_alpha   90.00
_cell.angle_beta   90.00
_cell.angle_gamma   90.00
#
_symmetry.space_group_name_H-M   'P 1'
#
loop_
_entity.id
_entity.type
_entity.pdbx_description
1 polymer ?
#
loop_
_entity_poly.entity_id
_entity_poly.type
_entity_poly.pdbx_seq_one_letter_code
_entity_poly.pdbx_strand_id
1 'polypeptide(L)'
;LTATDLDTCERIVFGGEGWDDVPISKAVTASTSLPIVYKPVEVRGRQLVDGGIRSTTNVDIAVEQGAKFVIVVNPLVPYVNDFQKVIPTITGSRVRRVSDMGFPQIGYQAFKLLAHQRLHESVKRWEEKYPGVDIILIEPDPNDELMFDTNIMSFGKRIEIARHGFESVTLRLAKDYDELREVAARHGIEISATRVRKVIRRFAKEREKTRAWRRIFEQTTGALLRQSEEA
;
A
#
# COMPACT_ATOMS: atom_id res chain seq x y z
N LEU A 1 -7.36 12.75 -11.09
CA LEU A 1 -6.86 11.40 -11.49
C LEU A 1 -5.69 11.58 -12.44
N THR A 2 -4.73 10.65 -12.51
CA THR A 2 -3.56 10.81 -13.38
C THR A 2 -3.47 9.74 -14.43
N ALA A 3 -3.04 10.09 -15.63
CA ALA A 3 -2.60 9.15 -16.66
C ALA A 3 -1.26 9.59 -17.23
N THR A 4 -0.58 8.67 -17.90
CA THR A 4 0.67 8.96 -18.60
C THR A 4 0.40 8.94 -20.09
N ASP A 5 0.75 10.01 -20.79
CA ASP A 5 0.75 10.03 -22.25
C ASP A 5 1.90 9.15 -22.76
N LEU A 6 1.57 8.16 -23.59
CA LEU A 6 2.51 7.13 -24.00
C LEU A 6 3.60 7.64 -24.94
N ASP A 7 3.29 8.64 -25.78
CA ASP A 7 4.20 9.13 -26.81
C ASP A 7 5.11 10.24 -26.25
N THR A 8 4.56 11.10 -25.40
CA THR A 8 5.28 12.26 -24.84
C THR A 8 5.85 12.02 -23.45
N CYS A 9 5.47 10.92 -22.80
CA CYS A 9 5.78 10.63 -21.39
C CYS A 9 5.22 11.67 -20.40
N GLU A 10 4.32 12.56 -20.85
CA GLU A 10 3.74 13.60 -20.02
C GLU A 10 2.71 13.06 -19.03
N ARG A 11 2.62 13.67 -17.85
CA ARG A 11 1.57 13.37 -16.88
C ARG A 11 0.34 14.19 -17.23
N ILE A 12 -0.77 13.52 -17.47
CA ILE A 12 -2.08 14.14 -17.55
C ILE A 12 -2.73 14.10 -16.17
N VAL A 13 -3.30 15.23 -15.74
CA VAL A 13 -4.03 15.35 -14.48
C VAL A 13 -5.50 15.70 -14.79
N PHE A 14 -6.35 14.67 -14.85
CA PHE A 14 -7.79 14.85 -15.01
C PHE A 14 -8.38 15.57 -13.79
N GLY A 15 -9.25 16.56 -14.06
CA GLY A 15 -9.77 17.51 -13.07
C GLY A 15 -8.89 18.75 -12.87
N GLY A 16 -7.70 18.80 -13.49
CA GLY A 16 -6.86 19.99 -13.54
C GLY A 16 -7.18 20.88 -14.74
N GLU A 17 -6.44 21.98 -14.85
CA GLU A 17 -6.59 22.95 -15.95
C GLU A 17 -6.54 22.26 -17.32
N GLY A 18 -7.55 22.52 -18.13
CA GLY A 18 -7.68 21.95 -19.47
C GLY A 18 -8.09 20.48 -19.51
N TRP A 19 -8.30 19.79 -18.40
CA TRP A 19 -8.71 18.36 -18.35
C TRP A 19 -9.88 18.10 -17.38
N ASP A 20 -10.66 19.13 -17.07
CA ASP A 20 -11.76 19.16 -16.10
C ASP A 20 -13.13 18.73 -16.68
N ASP A 21 -13.23 18.66 -18.00
CA ASP A 21 -14.41 18.22 -18.76
C ASP A 21 -14.44 16.70 -19.05
N VAL A 22 -13.34 15.99 -18.81
CA VAL A 22 -13.25 14.55 -19.11
C VAL A 22 -14.12 13.75 -18.14
N PRO A 23 -15.03 12.88 -18.63
CA PRO A 23 -15.86 12.07 -17.75
C PRO A 23 -15.04 11.22 -16.79
N ILE A 24 -15.44 11.17 -15.52
CA ILE A 24 -14.73 10.40 -14.46
C ILE A 24 -14.49 8.95 -14.89
N SER A 25 -15.48 8.30 -15.52
CA SER A 25 -15.34 6.92 -16.01
C SER A 25 -14.20 6.77 -17.03
N LYS A 26 -14.04 7.73 -17.94
CA LYS A 26 -12.98 7.74 -18.95
C LYS A 26 -11.62 8.04 -18.32
N ALA A 27 -11.56 9.00 -17.40
CA ALA A 27 -10.37 9.33 -16.63
C ALA A 27 -9.86 8.13 -15.81
N VAL A 28 -10.77 7.41 -15.13
CA VAL A 28 -10.45 6.15 -14.42
C VAL A 28 -9.93 5.11 -15.41
N THR A 29 -10.62 4.89 -16.52
CA THR A 29 -10.21 3.90 -17.54
C THR A 29 -8.78 4.19 -18.04
N ALA A 30 -8.45 5.43 -18.35
CA ALA A 30 -7.09 5.82 -18.74
C ALA A 30 -6.09 5.62 -17.60
N SER A 31 -6.43 6.09 -16.39
CA SER A 31 -5.58 6.01 -15.20
C SER A 31 -5.24 4.58 -14.77
N THR A 32 -6.05 3.58 -15.12
CA THR A 32 -5.87 2.17 -14.77
C THR A 32 -5.48 1.29 -15.96
N SER A 33 -5.15 1.88 -17.12
CA SER A 33 -4.74 1.14 -18.32
C SER A 33 -3.28 0.72 -18.22
N LEU A 34 -3.04 -0.28 -17.37
CA LEU A 34 -1.72 -0.84 -17.13
C LEU A 34 -1.19 -1.51 -18.42
N PRO A 35 0.00 -1.09 -18.92
CA PRO A 35 0.63 -1.73 -20.07
C PRO A 35 0.81 -3.23 -19.86
N ILE A 36 0.89 -3.98 -20.96
CA ILE A 36 0.91 -5.46 -21.01
C ILE A 36 -0.47 -6.08 -20.70
N VAL A 37 -1.30 -5.45 -19.87
CA VAL A 37 -2.63 -5.96 -19.49
C VAL A 37 -3.75 -5.33 -20.34
N TYR A 38 -3.69 -4.03 -20.56
CA TYR A 38 -4.71 -3.26 -21.28
C TYR A 38 -4.12 -2.46 -22.43
N LYS A 39 -4.95 -2.21 -23.45
CA LYS A 39 -4.60 -1.27 -24.52
C LYS A 39 -4.59 0.17 -24.00
N PRO A 40 -3.76 1.07 -24.56
CA PRO A 40 -3.85 2.49 -24.29
C PRO A 40 -5.26 3.03 -24.56
N VAL A 41 -5.63 4.07 -23.82
CA VAL A 41 -6.93 4.72 -23.90
C VAL A 41 -6.78 6.05 -24.61
N GLU A 42 -7.45 6.19 -25.74
CA GLU A 42 -7.46 7.46 -26.45
C GLU A 42 -8.35 8.48 -25.74
N VAL A 43 -7.77 9.66 -25.46
CA VAL A 43 -8.48 10.85 -24.99
C VAL A 43 -7.91 12.06 -25.73
N ARG A 44 -8.77 12.80 -26.47
CA ARG A 44 -8.38 13.99 -27.24
C ARG A 44 -7.19 13.74 -28.19
N GLY A 45 -7.22 12.60 -28.89
CA GLY A 45 -6.16 12.20 -29.82
C GLY A 45 -4.86 11.74 -29.17
N ARG A 46 -4.77 11.70 -27.83
CA ARG A 46 -3.61 11.20 -27.09
C ARG A 46 -3.82 9.77 -26.62
N GLN A 47 -2.79 8.94 -26.70
CA GLN A 47 -2.79 7.56 -26.20
C GLN A 47 -2.33 7.54 -24.74
N LEU A 48 -3.26 7.30 -23.81
CA LEU A 48 -2.99 7.38 -22.38
C LEU A 48 -2.91 5.99 -21.74
N VAL A 49 -1.95 5.81 -20.85
CA VAL A 49 -1.75 4.60 -20.03
C VAL A 49 -1.76 4.95 -18.53
N ASP A 50 -1.65 3.93 -17.70
CA ASP A 50 -1.68 4.03 -16.24
C ASP A 50 -0.79 5.18 -15.69
N GLY A 51 -1.36 5.99 -14.78
CA GLY A 51 -0.68 7.14 -14.21
C GLY A 51 0.37 6.79 -13.15
N GLY A 52 0.25 5.60 -12.54
CA GLY A 52 1.18 5.05 -11.57
C GLY A 52 2.56 4.77 -12.17
N ILE A 53 2.65 4.62 -13.49
CA ILE A 53 3.91 4.43 -14.21
C ILE A 53 4.85 5.62 -14.03
N ARG A 54 4.34 6.85 -13.92
CA ARG A 54 5.18 8.04 -13.72
C ARG A 54 5.37 8.36 -12.24
N SER A 55 4.32 8.28 -11.44
CA SER A 55 4.39 8.50 -9.99
C SER A 55 3.41 7.57 -9.28
N THR A 56 3.91 6.76 -8.35
CA THR A 56 3.10 5.76 -7.64
C THR A 56 2.00 6.40 -6.80
N THR A 57 2.22 7.62 -6.30
CA THR A 57 1.36 8.23 -5.26
C THR A 57 0.79 9.58 -5.65
N ASN A 58 1.44 10.31 -6.55
CA ASN A 58 1.04 11.67 -6.95
C ASN A 58 0.79 12.63 -5.76
N VAL A 59 1.57 12.46 -4.68
CA VAL A 59 1.51 13.30 -3.47
C VAL A 59 1.68 14.77 -3.79
N ASP A 60 2.53 15.07 -4.77
CA ASP A 60 2.78 16.42 -5.26
C ASP A 60 1.49 17.13 -5.68
N ILE A 61 0.59 16.43 -6.38
CA ILE A 61 -0.70 16.99 -6.80
C ILE A 61 -1.57 17.31 -5.59
N ALA A 62 -1.63 16.42 -4.60
CA ALA A 62 -2.44 16.67 -3.40
C ALA A 62 -1.94 17.90 -2.64
N VAL A 63 -0.62 18.05 -2.51
CA VAL A 63 0.02 19.20 -1.84
C VAL A 63 -0.19 20.49 -2.62
N GLU A 64 -0.03 20.48 -3.95
CA GLU A 64 -0.29 21.63 -4.83
C GLU A 64 -1.75 22.09 -4.76
N GLN A 65 -2.70 21.17 -4.52
CA GLN A 65 -4.12 21.47 -4.26
C GLN A 65 -4.40 21.90 -2.81
N GLY A 66 -3.37 22.12 -2.00
CA GLY A 66 -3.47 22.70 -0.66
C GLY A 66 -3.59 21.69 0.48
N ALA A 67 -3.45 20.38 0.23
CA ALA A 67 -3.48 19.40 1.31
C ALA A 67 -2.32 19.62 2.30
N LYS A 68 -2.65 19.68 3.60
CA LYS A 68 -1.68 19.78 4.71
C LYS A 68 -1.47 18.47 5.46
N PHE A 69 -2.35 17.50 5.21
CA PHE A 69 -2.26 16.15 5.73
C PHE A 69 -2.57 15.17 4.60
N VAL A 70 -1.61 14.29 4.29
CA VAL A 70 -1.72 13.32 3.19
C VAL A 70 -1.44 11.93 3.73
N ILE A 71 -2.38 11.01 3.51
CA ILE A 71 -2.17 9.58 3.80
C ILE A 71 -1.93 8.85 2.49
N VAL A 72 -0.74 8.30 2.35
CA VAL A 72 -0.30 7.52 1.20
C VAL A 72 -0.45 6.04 1.53
N VAL A 73 -1.20 5.31 0.72
CA VAL A 73 -1.35 3.85 0.86
C VAL A 73 -0.63 3.19 -0.31
N ASN A 74 0.49 2.52 -0.04
CA ASN A 74 1.27 1.80 -1.04
C ASN A 74 1.16 0.27 -0.84
N PRO A 75 0.37 -0.45 -1.66
CA PRO A 75 0.33 -1.90 -1.62
C PRO A 75 1.44 -2.56 -2.45
N LEU A 76 2.27 -1.79 -3.16
CA LEU A 76 3.29 -2.29 -4.10
C LEU A 76 4.64 -2.57 -3.43
N VAL A 77 4.62 -3.16 -2.24
CA VAL A 77 5.84 -3.59 -1.54
C VAL A 77 6.34 -4.91 -2.14
N PRO A 78 7.65 -5.00 -2.50
CA PRO A 78 8.23 -6.23 -3.01
C PRO A 78 8.28 -7.29 -1.91
N TYR A 79 8.08 -8.55 -2.30
CA TYR A 79 8.13 -9.64 -1.35
C TYR A 79 9.56 -10.01 -0.98
N VAL A 80 9.85 -10.04 0.31
CA VAL A 80 11.11 -10.55 0.84
C VAL A 80 10.88 -11.99 1.25
N ASN A 81 11.56 -12.90 0.55
CA ASN A 81 11.48 -14.33 0.83
C ASN A 81 12.31 -14.64 2.08
N ASP A 82 11.63 -15.11 3.14
CA ASP A 82 12.25 -15.50 4.41
C ASP A 82 12.98 -16.86 4.36
N PHE A 83 12.89 -17.55 3.21
CA PHE A 83 13.47 -18.86 2.95
C PHE A 83 12.97 -19.99 3.87
N GLN A 84 11.83 -19.82 4.55
CA GLN A 84 11.27 -20.83 5.45
C GLN A 84 10.44 -21.88 4.71
N LYS A 85 9.82 -21.50 3.58
CA LYS A 85 8.94 -22.39 2.81
C LYS A 85 9.73 -23.37 1.95
N VAL A 86 9.56 -24.66 2.20
CA VAL A 86 10.20 -25.74 1.45
C VAL A 86 9.21 -26.39 0.48
N ILE A 87 9.64 -26.66 -0.74
CA ILE A 87 8.87 -27.36 -1.78
C ILE A 87 9.52 -28.71 -2.11
N PRO A 88 8.71 -29.75 -2.43
CA PRO A 88 9.23 -31.02 -2.88
C PRO A 88 9.84 -30.90 -4.29
N THR A 89 10.87 -31.70 -4.55
CA THR A 89 11.51 -31.86 -5.86
C THR A 89 11.66 -33.33 -6.19
N ILE A 90 12.00 -33.66 -7.44
CA ILE A 90 12.23 -35.05 -7.88
C ILE A 90 13.34 -35.73 -7.05
N THR A 91 14.35 -34.95 -6.61
CA THR A 91 15.53 -35.45 -5.87
C THR A 91 15.50 -35.13 -4.37
N GLY A 92 14.37 -34.65 -3.83
CA GLY A 92 14.25 -34.34 -2.40
C GLY A 92 13.35 -33.14 -2.14
N SER A 93 13.90 -32.13 -1.46
CA SER A 93 13.18 -30.89 -1.18
C SER A 93 14.15 -29.71 -1.19
N ARG A 94 13.65 -28.51 -1.48
CA ARG A 94 14.43 -27.27 -1.44
C ARG A 94 13.57 -26.09 -1.06
N VAL A 95 14.20 -25.00 -0.66
CA VAL A 95 13.50 -23.74 -0.39
C VAL A 95 12.82 -23.21 -1.66
N ARG A 96 11.57 -22.74 -1.52
CA ARG A 96 10.80 -22.06 -2.56
C ARG A 96 11.47 -20.71 -2.87
N ARG A 97 11.68 -20.43 -4.15
CA ARG A 97 12.18 -19.15 -4.67
C ARG A 97 11.03 -18.43 -5.38
N VAL A 98 11.16 -17.11 -5.56
CA VAL A 98 10.21 -16.34 -6.39
C VAL A 98 10.19 -16.85 -7.83
N SER A 99 11.32 -17.34 -8.34
CA SER A 99 11.41 -17.97 -9.66
C SER A 99 10.51 -19.20 -9.82
N ASP A 100 10.17 -19.88 -8.72
CA ASP A 100 9.29 -21.06 -8.74
C ASP A 100 7.81 -20.69 -8.89
N MET A 101 7.48 -19.40 -8.86
CA MET A 101 6.10 -18.90 -8.94
C MET A 101 5.66 -18.56 -10.37
N GLY A 102 6.55 -18.72 -11.36
CA GLY A 102 6.28 -18.47 -12.78
C GLY A 102 6.65 -17.07 -13.26
N PHE A 103 6.75 -16.92 -14.59
CA PHE A 103 7.19 -15.68 -15.24
C PHE A 103 6.36 -14.43 -14.87
N PRO A 104 5.02 -14.47 -14.81
CA PRO A 104 4.25 -13.29 -14.44
C PRO A 104 4.59 -12.77 -13.04
N GLN A 105 4.84 -13.66 -12.08
CA GLN A 105 5.20 -13.34 -10.70
C GLN A 105 6.62 -12.80 -10.59
N ILE A 106 7.55 -13.30 -11.41
CA ILE A 106 8.90 -12.71 -11.53
C ILE A 106 8.80 -11.28 -12.04
N GLY A 107 8.01 -11.04 -13.10
CA GLY A 107 7.77 -9.70 -13.64
C GLY A 107 7.09 -8.78 -12.63
N TYR A 108 6.10 -9.27 -11.90
CA TYR A 108 5.39 -8.51 -10.88
C TYR A 108 6.29 -8.17 -9.67
N GLN A 109 7.15 -9.10 -9.25
CA GLN A 109 8.18 -8.82 -8.23
C GLN A 109 9.13 -7.72 -8.69
N ALA A 110 9.62 -7.78 -9.93
CA ALA A 110 10.51 -6.76 -10.48
C ALA A 110 9.81 -5.39 -10.58
N PHE A 111 8.55 -5.37 -11.02
CA PHE A 111 7.73 -4.15 -11.05
C PHE A 111 7.56 -3.55 -9.65
N LYS A 112 7.16 -4.36 -8.65
CA LYS A 112 7.04 -3.92 -7.25
C LYS A 112 8.37 -3.36 -6.73
N LEU A 113 9.49 -4.01 -7.01
CA LEU A 113 10.81 -3.54 -6.60
C LEU A 113 11.10 -2.13 -7.15
N LEU A 114 10.92 -1.92 -8.46
CA LEU A 114 11.16 -0.62 -9.09
C LEU A 114 10.21 0.47 -8.57
N ALA A 115 8.92 0.16 -8.49
CA ALA A 115 7.90 1.10 -8.02
C ALA A 115 8.14 1.51 -6.55
N HIS A 116 8.51 0.55 -5.70
CA HIS A 116 8.82 0.75 -4.29
C HIS A 116 10.11 1.57 -4.09
N GLN A 117 11.20 1.22 -4.78
CA GLN A 117 12.45 1.99 -4.69
C GLN A 117 12.24 3.46 -5.05
N ARG A 118 11.57 3.73 -6.19
CA ARG A 118 11.22 5.09 -6.60
C ARG A 118 10.37 5.83 -5.57
N LEU A 119 9.40 5.14 -4.96
CA LEU A 119 8.58 5.74 -3.91
C LEU A 119 9.45 6.12 -2.70
N HIS A 120 10.27 5.20 -2.18
CA HIS A 120 11.11 5.49 -1.02
C HIS A 120 12.16 6.56 -1.29
N GLU A 121 12.68 6.67 -2.51
CA GLU A 121 13.51 7.81 -2.91
C GLU A 121 12.75 9.13 -2.86
N SER A 122 11.47 9.13 -3.23
CA SER A 122 10.60 10.31 -3.13
C SER A 122 10.28 10.64 -1.67
N VAL A 123 9.99 9.63 -0.85
CA VAL A 123 9.68 9.75 0.59
C VAL A 123 10.80 10.47 1.33
N LYS A 124 12.06 10.08 1.08
CA LYS A 124 13.24 10.73 1.68
C LYS A 124 13.32 12.24 1.45
N ARG A 125 12.66 12.74 0.41
CA ARG A 125 12.67 14.15 0.02
C ARG A 125 11.38 14.88 0.37
N TRP A 126 10.37 14.19 0.90
CA TRP A 126 9.06 14.81 1.15
C TRP A 126 9.13 15.91 2.21
N GLU A 127 9.86 15.70 3.30
CA GLU A 127 10.01 16.70 4.36
C GLU A 127 10.65 17.99 3.86
N GLU A 128 11.72 17.88 3.06
CA GLU A 128 12.41 19.02 2.45
C GLU A 128 11.55 19.71 1.38
N LYS A 129 10.83 18.92 0.57
CA LYS A 129 10.07 19.42 -0.57
C LYS A 129 8.73 20.04 -0.19
N TYR A 130 8.11 19.55 0.88
CA TYR A 130 6.78 19.94 1.33
C TYR A 130 6.79 20.37 2.80
N PRO A 131 7.52 21.46 3.14
CA PRO A 131 7.59 21.93 4.51
C PRO A 131 6.19 22.28 5.05
N GLY A 132 5.90 21.77 6.25
CA GLY A 132 4.59 21.99 6.90
C GLY A 132 3.44 21.14 6.34
N VAL A 133 3.74 20.11 5.56
CA VAL A 133 2.77 19.08 5.16
C VAL A 133 3.13 17.78 5.86
N ASP A 134 2.17 17.23 6.60
CA ASP A 134 2.33 15.92 7.22
C ASP A 134 1.92 14.82 6.25
N ILE A 135 2.87 13.93 5.92
CA ILE A 135 2.65 12.84 4.97
C ILE A 135 2.90 11.50 5.69
N ILE A 136 1.88 10.67 5.80
CA ILE A 136 1.96 9.34 6.39
C ILE A 136 2.00 8.31 5.27
N LEU A 137 3.00 7.44 5.27
CA LEU A 137 3.09 6.28 4.36
C LEU A 137 2.63 5.01 5.07
N ILE A 138 1.65 4.32 4.48
CA ILE A 138 1.12 3.06 4.95
C ILE A 138 1.49 1.98 3.93
N GLU A 139 2.21 0.96 4.41
CA GLU A 139 2.71 -0.16 3.63
C GLU A 139 2.48 -1.49 4.37
N PRO A 140 2.19 -2.59 3.65
CA PRO A 140 2.23 -3.93 4.23
C PRO A 140 3.67 -4.32 4.61
N ASP A 141 3.79 -5.35 5.45
CA ASP A 141 5.10 -5.94 5.79
C ASP A 141 5.73 -6.59 4.54
N PRO A 142 7.04 -6.41 4.26
CA PRO A 142 7.69 -7.05 3.12
C PRO A 142 7.62 -8.58 3.11
N ASN A 143 7.46 -9.22 4.27
CA ASN A 143 7.33 -10.68 4.40
C ASN A 143 5.87 -11.16 4.26
N ASP A 144 4.93 -10.25 3.97
CA ASP A 144 3.51 -10.56 3.82
C ASP A 144 3.23 -11.31 2.51
N GLU A 145 3.34 -12.65 2.56
CA GLU A 145 3.10 -13.52 1.40
C GLU A 145 1.68 -13.34 0.84
N LEU A 146 0.67 -13.01 1.66
CA LEU A 146 -0.70 -12.85 1.19
C LEU A 146 -0.87 -11.61 0.30
N MET A 147 -0.22 -10.50 0.65
CA MET A 147 -0.16 -9.27 -0.17
C MET A 147 0.67 -9.43 -1.45
N PHE A 148 1.51 -10.47 -1.52
CA PHE A 148 2.33 -10.75 -2.70
C PHE A 148 1.74 -11.81 -3.63
N ASP A 149 1.35 -12.96 -3.09
CA ASP A 149 0.89 -14.14 -3.84
C ASP A 149 -0.52 -13.92 -4.40
N THR A 150 -1.28 -12.98 -3.84
CA THR A 150 -2.62 -12.70 -4.33
C THR A 150 -2.60 -11.86 -5.61
N ASN A 151 -3.12 -12.44 -6.69
CA ASN A 151 -3.37 -11.72 -7.93
C ASN A 151 -4.37 -10.58 -7.69
N ILE A 152 -3.93 -9.34 -7.91
CA ILE A 152 -4.73 -8.11 -7.79
C ILE A 152 -5.98 -8.09 -8.68
N MET A 153 -6.01 -8.91 -9.74
CA MET A 153 -7.15 -9.08 -10.66
C MET A 153 -8.11 -10.19 -10.23
N SER A 154 -7.86 -10.88 -9.11
CA SER A 154 -8.70 -11.98 -8.65
C SER A 154 -9.97 -11.47 -7.95
N PHE A 155 -11.11 -11.58 -8.62
CA PHE A 155 -12.40 -11.26 -8.03
C PHE A 155 -12.76 -12.14 -6.82
N GLY A 156 -12.28 -13.39 -6.78
CA GLY A 156 -12.54 -14.33 -5.69
C GLY A 156 -11.81 -13.98 -4.39
N LYS A 157 -10.60 -13.39 -4.49
CA LYS A 157 -9.76 -13.06 -3.32
C LYS A 157 -9.91 -11.60 -2.84
N ARG A 158 -10.64 -10.74 -3.55
CA ARG A 158 -10.76 -9.30 -3.23
C ARG A 158 -11.20 -9.01 -1.78
N ILE A 159 -12.15 -9.80 -1.25
CA ILE A 159 -12.67 -9.62 0.11
C ILE A 159 -11.61 -10.05 1.14
N GLU A 160 -10.87 -11.12 0.85
CA GLU A 160 -9.78 -11.61 1.69
C GLU A 160 -8.65 -10.58 1.77
N ILE A 161 -8.21 -10.05 0.62
CA ILE A 161 -7.17 -9.00 0.55
C ILE A 161 -7.63 -7.74 1.30
N ALA A 162 -8.87 -7.29 1.07
CA ALA A 162 -9.38 -6.09 1.72
C ALA A 162 -9.46 -6.27 3.25
N ARG A 163 -9.88 -7.45 3.72
CA ARG A 163 -9.88 -7.77 5.14
C ARG A 163 -8.46 -7.79 5.71
N HIS A 164 -7.54 -8.44 5.01
CA HIS A 164 -6.14 -8.52 5.41
C HIS A 164 -5.47 -7.14 5.47
N GLY A 165 -5.71 -6.27 4.48
CA GLY A 165 -5.24 -4.89 4.49
C GLY A 165 -5.83 -4.10 5.67
N PHE A 166 -7.11 -4.29 5.98
CA PHE A 166 -7.72 -3.65 7.15
C PHE A 166 -7.12 -4.16 8.48
N GLU A 167 -6.82 -5.45 8.58
CA GLU A 167 -6.13 -6.05 9.73
C GLU A 167 -4.69 -5.51 9.87
N SER A 168 -3.90 -5.54 8.81
CA SER A 168 -2.48 -5.14 8.83
C SER A 168 -2.32 -3.66 9.16
N VAL A 169 -3.13 -2.79 8.55
CA VAL A 169 -3.14 -1.35 8.86
C VAL A 169 -3.58 -1.08 10.30
N THR A 170 -4.57 -1.82 10.82
CA THR A 170 -4.99 -1.66 12.22
C THR A 170 -3.87 -2.06 13.19
N LEU A 171 -3.14 -3.14 12.90
CA LEU A 171 -2.00 -3.56 13.72
C LEU A 171 -0.87 -2.53 13.68
N ARG A 172 -0.58 -1.96 12.51
CA ARG A 172 0.39 -0.87 12.37
C ARG A 172 -0.04 0.38 13.14
N LEU A 173 -1.30 0.78 13.00
CA LEU A 173 -1.89 1.91 13.74
C LEU A 173 -1.80 1.71 15.26
N ALA A 174 -1.92 0.47 15.74
CA ALA A 174 -1.78 0.17 17.15
C ALA A 174 -0.33 0.23 17.63
N LYS A 175 0.61 -0.20 16.79
CA LYS A 175 2.04 -0.20 17.06
C LYS A 175 2.60 1.23 17.12
N ASP A 176 2.18 2.08 16.19
CA ASP A 176 2.66 3.45 16.04
C ASP A 176 1.61 4.47 16.53
N TYR A 177 0.78 4.06 17.50
CA TYR A 177 -0.41 4.81 17.89
C TYR A 177 -0.09 6.23 18.34
N ASP A 178 0.94 6.42 19.17
CA ASP A 178 1.25 7.72 19.75
C ASP A 178 1.72 8.72 18.68
N GLU A 179 2.60 8.28 17.77
CA GLU A 179 3.09 9.09 16.64
C GLU A 179 1.93 9.47 15.69
N LEU A 180 1.15 8.48 15.26
CA LEU A 180 0.04 8.71 14.33
C LEU A 180 -1.05 9.57 14.96
N ARG A 181 -1.30 9.41 16.26
CA ARG A 181 -2.23 10.26 17.02
C ARG A 181 -1.75 11.69 17.08
N GLU A 182 -0.47 11.92 17.38
CA GLU A 182 0.09 13.27 17.46
C GLU A 182 -0.02 13.99 16.13
N VAL A 183 0.41 13.35 15.04
CA VAL A 183 0.32 13.92 13.68
C VAL A 183 -1.14 14.19 13.31
N ALA A 184 -2.04 13.23 13.51
CA ALA A 184 -3.46 13.40 13.19
C ALA A 184 -4.12 14.53 14.02
N ALA A 185 -3.73 14.67 15.29
CA ALA A 185 -4.25 15.72 16.17
C ALA A 185 -3.89 17.13 15.69
N ARG A 186 -2.70 17.33 15.08
CA ARG A 186 -2.33 18.61 14.45
C ARG A 186 -3.31 19.06 13.37
N HIS A 187 -4.02 18.12 12.76
CA HIS A 187 -5.02 18.34 11.70
C HIS A 187 -6.46 18.17 12.19
N GLY A 188 -6.69 18.12 13.50
CA GLY A 188 -8.03 17.99 14.09
C GLY A 188 -8.66 16.60 13.93
N ILE A 189 -7.86 15.57 13.65
CA ILE A 189 -8.34 14.20 13.48
C ILE A 189 -8.06 13.40 14.76
N GLU A 190 -9.12 12.93 15.43
CA GLU A 190 -9.01 12.10 16.62
C GLU A 190 -8.90 10.61 16.27
N ILE A 191 -7.82 9.96 16.70
CA ILE A 191 -7.66 8.51 16.62
C ILE A 191 -8.05 7.89 17.97
N SER A 192 -9.25 7.33 18.06
CA SER A 192 -9.75 6.72 19.30
C SER A 192 -9.00 5.42 19.68
N ALA A 193 -8.25 5.45 20.78
CA ALA A 193 -7.59 4.28 21.35
C ALA A 193 -8.58 3.13 21.62
N THR A 194 -9.78 3.47 22.10
CA THR A 194 -10.84 2.49 22.40
C THR A 194 -11.30 1.77 21.13
N ARG A 195 -11.48 2.49 20.01
CA ARG A 195 -11.86 1.87 18.73
C ARG A 195 -10.74 0.97 18.21
N VAL A 196 -9.49 1.44 18.24
CA VAL A 196 -8.32 0.65 17.80
C VAL A 196 -8.22 -0.65 18.62
N ARG A 197 -8.25 -0.57 19.96
CA ARG A 197 -8.23 -1.75 20.85
C ARG A 197 -9.39 -2.71 20.59
N LYS A 198 -10.61 -2.19 20.35
CA LYS A 198 -11.79 -3.02 20.05
C LYS A 198 -11.62 -3.80 18.74
N VAL A 199 -11.08 -3.16 17.71
CA VAL A 199 -10.83 -3.80 16.41
C VAL A 199 -9.74 -4.87 16.53
N ILE A 200 -8.62 -4.59 17.21
CA ILE A 200 -7.57 -5.59 17.48
C ILE A 200 -8.13 -6.80 18.24
N ARG A 201 -8.91 -6.57 19.31
CA ARG A 201 -9.53 -7.66 20.09
C ARG A 201 -10.47 -8.51 19.24
N ARG A 202 -11.21 -7.90 18.31
CA ARG A 202 -12.08 -8.63 17.38
C ARG A 202 -11.26 -9.55 16.49
N PHE A 203 -10.16 -9.05 15.90
CA PHE A 203 -9.29 -9.89 15.07
C PHE A 203 -8.57 -10.96 15.87
N ALA A 204 -8.13 -10.67 17.09
CA ALA A 204 -7.53 -11.67 17.97
C ALA A 204 -8.53 -12.81 18.27
N LYS A 205 -9.81 -12.50 18.49
CA LYS A 205 -10.86 -13.52 18.70
C LYS A 205 -11.21 -14.31 17.43
N GLU A 206 -11.25 -13.65 16.27
CA GLU A 206 -11.47 -14.31 14.98
C GLU A 206 -10.28 -15.21 14.60
N ARG A 207 -9.05 -14.81 14.95
CA ARG A 207 -7.81 -15.58 14.76
C ARG A 207 -7.53 -16.61 15.86
N GLU A 208 -8.01 -16.48 17.10
CA GLU A 208 -7.89 -17.52 18.14
C GLU A 208 -8.68 -18.79 17.80
N LYS A 209 -9.70 -18.68 16.96
CA LYS A 209 -10.31 -19.85 16.30
C LYS A 209 -9.33 -20.59 15.39
N THR A 210 -8.24 -19.94 14.96
CA THR A 210 -7.20 -20.42 14.06
C THR A 210 -5.83 -20.36 14.76
N ARG A 211 -5.59 -21.33 15.65
CA ARG A 211 -4.48 -21.41 16.62
C ARG A 211 -3.08 -21.16 16.03
N ALA A 212 -2.37 -20.10 16.44
CA ALA A 212 -0.89 -20.05 16.34
C ALA A 212 -0.14 -18.95 17.16
N TRP A 213 -0.74 -17.84 17.58
CA TRP A 213 0.05 -16.63 17.91
C TRP A 213 0.08 -16.12 19.36
N ARG A 214 -0.06 -17.01 20.37
CA ARG A 214 0.15 -16.64 21.79
C ARG A 214 1.51 -15.96 22.06
N ARG A 215 2.55 -16.24 21.27
CA ARG A 215 3.92 -15.78 21.51
C ARG A 215 4.20 -14.31 21.14
N ILE A 216 3.49 -13.73 20.16
CA ILE A 216 3.69 -12.31 19.80
C ILE A 216 3.07 -11.38 20.84
N PHE A 217 1.95 -11.78 21.45
CA PHE A 217 1.29 -10.98 22.48
C PHE A 217 2.13 -10.80 23.75
N GLU A 218 3.02 -11.73 24.08
CA GLU A 218 3.85 -11.60 25.29
C GLU A 218 4.94 -10.53 25.16
N GLN A 219 5.42 -10.20 23.95
CA GLN A 219 6.53 -9.25 23.77
C GLN A 219 6.07 -7.78 23.63
N THR A 220 4.92 -7.51 23.04
CA THR A 220 4.46 -6.12 22.78
C THR A 220 3.70 -5.50 23.96
N THR A 221 3.24 -6.31 24.91
CA THR A 221 2.37 -5.82 26.01
C THR A 221 3.15 -5.13 27.14
N GLY A 222 4.48 -5.29 27.20
CA GLY A 222 5.32 -4.72 28.27
C GLY A 222 5.50 -3.20 28.27
N ALA A 223 5.20 -2.52 27.15
CA ALA A 223 5.21 -1.05 27.08
C ALA A 223 3.85 -0.44 27.47
N LEU A 224 2.74 -1.11 27.11
CA LEU A 224 1.37 -0.68 27.43
C LEU A 224 0.98 -0.95 28.90
N LEU A 225 1.60 -1.94 29.56
CA LEU A 225 1.33 -2.27 30.97
C LEU A 225 2.06 -1.36 31.98
N ARG A 226 3.11 -0.64 31.56
CA ARG A 226 3.86 0.23 32.49
C ARG A 226 3.19 1.57 32.79
N GLN A 227 2.28 2.01 31.93
CA GLN A 227 1.50 3.24 32.17
C GLN A 227 0.28 3.03 33.09
N SER A 228 0.00 1.80 33.54
CA SER A 228 -1.11 1.53 34.48
C SER A 228 -0.70 1.54 35.95
N GLU A 229 0.57 1.82 36.28
CA GLU A 229 1.02 1.94 37.68
C GLU A 229 1.14 3.40 38.16
N GLU A 230 0.95 4.40 37.28
CA GLU A 230 1.10 5.83 37.62
C GLU A 230 -0.16 6.69 37.34
N ALA A 231 -1.33 6.09 37.10
CA ALA A 231 -2.59 6.81 36.85
C ALA A 231 -3.73 6.41 37.78
#